data_AF-A0A954M5N4-F1
#
_entry.id   AF-A0A954M5N4-F1
#
_cell.length_a   1.000
_cell.length_b   1.000
_cell.length_c   1.000
_cell.angle_alpha   90.00
_cell.angle_beta   90.00
_cell.angle_gamma   90.00
#
_symmetry.space_group_name_H-M   'P 1'
#
loop_
_entity.id
_entity.type
_entity.pdbx_description
1 polymer ?
#
loop_
_entity_poly.entity_id
_entity_poly.type
_entity_poly.pdbx_seq_one_letter_code
_entity_poly.pdbx_strand_id
1 'polypeptide(L)'
;MTNFLLLADNDAANEWLKDNPAVLGGIAILIGLMLLAFGGNSIMTGKARTKWGIELTGLMARLHGGFLAVVGLAAMTFGLFKVFGG
;
A
#
# COMPACT_ATOMS: atom_id res chain seq x y z
N MET A 1 15.43 20.66 3.98
CA MET A 1 14.53 19.72 4.67
C MET A 1 13.19 19.76 3.96
N THR A 2 12.51 18.72 3.51
CA THR A 2 12.82 17.33 3.19
C THR A 2 11.60 16.91 2.37
N ASN A 3 11.73 16.75 1.04
CA ASN A 3 10.88 15.98 0.10
C ASN A 3 9.45 15.55 0.51
N PHE A 4 8.62 16.43 1.08
CA PHE A 4 7.18 16.18 1.32
C PHE A 4 6.30 16.84 0.24
N LEU A 5 6.94 17.60 -0.68
CA LEU A 5 6.32 18.47 -1.68
C LEU A 5 6.06 17.82 -3.05
N LEU A 6 6.55 16.60 -3.31
CA LEU A 6 6.50 16.04 -4.67
C LEU A 6 5.08 15.64 -5.16
N LEU A 7 4.09 15.55 -4.25
CA LEU A 7 2.67 15.39 -4.60
C LEU A 7 1.84 16.66 -4.32
N ALA A 8 2.38 17.63 -3.57
CA ALA A 8 1.66 18.85 -3.22
C ALA A 8 1.73 19.92 -4.32
N ASP A 9 2.75 19.87 -5.19
CA ASP A 9 3.02 20.91 -6.21
C ASP A 9 2.22 20.75 -7.50
N ASN A 10 1.19 19.89 -7.51
CA ASN A 10 0.29 19.70 -8.65
C ASN A 10 -1.16 19.93 -8.20
N ASP A 11 -1.48 21.21 -7.96
CA ASP A 11 -2.80 21.65 -7.48
C ASP A 11 -3.94 21.11 -8.33
N ALA A 12 -3.77 21.05 -9.66
CA ALA A 12 -4.78 20.52 -10.58
C ALA A 12 -5.06 19.03 -10.36
N ALA A 13 -4.03 18.21 -10.11
CA ALA A 13 -4.21 16.79 -9.82
C ALA A 13 -4.86 16.59 -8.44
N ASN A 14 -4.47 17.40 -7.45
CA ASN A 14 -5.04 17.31 -6.09
C ASN A 14 -6.49 17.78 -6.03
N GLU A 15 -6.87 18.84 -6.75
CA GLU A 15 -8.27 19.25 -6.91
C GLU A 15 -9.08 18.17 -7.62
N TRP A 16 -8.57 17.62 -8.72
CA TRP A 16 -9.28 16.56 -9.43
C TRP A 16 -9.48 15.30 -8.57
N LEU A 17 -8.48 14.93 -7.75
CA LEU A 17 -8.59 13.80 -6.81
C LEU A 17 -9.53 14.09 -5.63
N LYS A 18 -9.71 15.35 -5.24
CA LYS A 18 -10.75 15.75 -4.28
C LYS A 18 -12.14 15.60 -4.89
N ASP A 19 -12.30 15.95 -6.16
CA ASP A 19 -13.57 15.84 -6.88
C ASP A 19 -13.89 14.39 -7.30
N ASN A 20 -12.87 13.52 -7.37
CA ASN A 20 -13.00 12.12 -7.74
C ASN A 20 -12.46 11.18 -6.62
N PRO A 21 -13.05 11.22 -5.42
CA PRO A 21 -12.58 10.45 -4.26
C PRO A 21 -12.57 8.94 -4.49
N ALA A 22 -13.47 8.44 -5.35
CA ALA A 22 -13.53 7.04 -5.75
C ALA A 22 -12.27 6.57 -6.48
N VAL A 23 -11.59 7.44 -7.23
CA VAL A 23 -10.35 7.08 -7.94
C VAL A 23 -9.21 6.89 -6.94
N LEU A 24 -9.07 7.81 -5.99
CA LEU A 24 -8.10 7.69 -4.91
C LEU A 24 -8.34 6.42 -4.07
N GLY A 25 -9.61 6.17 -3.73
CA GLY A 25 -9.99 4.98 -2.98
C GLY A 25 -9.78 3.68 -3.76
N GLY A 26 -10.08 3.67 -5.06
CA GLY A 26 -9.82 2.53 -5.95
C GLY A 26 -8.32 2.19 -6.03
N ILE A 27 -7.46 3.20 -6.20
CA ILE A 27 -6.00 3.01 -6.20
C ILE A 27 -5.54 2.47 -4.85
N ALA A 28 -6.04 3.00 -3.74
CA ALA A 28 -5.70 2.52 -2.40
C ALA A 28 -6.10 1.05 -2.18
N ILE A 29 -7.28 0.63 -2.68
CA ILE A 29 -7.73 -0.77 -2.64
C ILE A 29 -6.79 -1.66 -3.45
N LEU A 30 -6.42 -1.26 -4.68
CA LEU A 30 -5.51 -2.02 -5.52
C LEU A 30 -4.13 -2.20 -4.88
N ILE A 31 -3.58 -1.13 -4.29
CA ILE A 31 -2.33 -1.19 -3.53
C ILE A 31 -2.49 -2.14 -2.33
N GLY A 32 -3.60 -2.04 -1.60
CA GLY A 32 -3.87 -2.89 -0.45
C GLY A 32 -3.95 -4.37 -0.81
N LEU A 33 -4.63 -4.73 -1.89
CA LEU A 33 -4.69 -6.10 -2.43
C LEU A 33 -3.31 -6.60 -2.85
N MET A 34 -2.50 -5.77 -3.50
CA MET A 34 -1.16 -6.12 -3.92
C MET A 34 -0.25 -6.40 -2.71
N LEU A 35 -0.34 -5.56 -1.66
CA LEU A 35 0.41 -5.75 -0.41
C LEU A 35 -0.03 -7.02 0.34
N LEU A 36 -1.33 -7.33 0.35
CA LEU A 36 -1.84 -8.58 0.91
C LEU A 36 -1.33 -9.79 0.14
N ALA A 37 -1.28 -9.75 -1.19
CA ALA A 37 -0.76 -10.84 -2.01
C ALA A 37 0.74 -11.08 -1.73
N PHE A 38 1.54 -10.01 -1.70
CA PHE A 38 2.98 -10.12 -1.39
C PHE A 38 3.23 -10.54 0.06
N GLY A 39 2.49 -9.97 1.01
CA GLY A 39 2.58 -10.30 2.42
C GLY A 39 2.19 -11.74 2.70
N GLY A 40 1.06 -12.18 2.15
CA GLY A 40 0.57 -13.55 2.23
C GLY A 40 1.57 -14.55 1.64
N ASN A 41 2.10 -14.28 0.45
CA ASN A 41 3.13 -15.12 -0.16
C ASN A 41 4.40 -15.20 0.70
N SER A 42 4.84 -14.09 1.29
CA SER A 42 6.00 -14.04 2.19
C SER A 42 5.79 -14.84 3.48
N ILE A 43 4.57 -14.83 4.03
CA ILE A 43 4.22 -15.62 5.21
C ILE A 43 4.20 -17.12 4.87
N MET A 44 3.55 -17.50 3.77
CA MET A 44 3.37 -18.89 3.36
C MET A 44 4.71 -19.55 2.98
N THR A 45 5.52 -18.85 2.19
CA THR A 45 6.81 -19.39 1.71
C THR A 45 7.94 -19.22 2.73
N GLY A 46 7.78 -18.32 3.71
CA GLY A 46 8.86 -17.94 4.62
C GLY A 46 10.05 -17.31 3.90
N LYS A 47 9.81 -16.76 2.69
CA LYS A 47 10.81 -16.11 1.84
C LYS A 47 10.26 -14.78 1.35
N ALA A 48 11.04 -13.71 1.48
CA ALA A 48 10.70 -12.39 0.96
C ALA A 48 11.88 -11.84 0.16
N ARG A 49 11.62 -11.26 -1.02
CA ARG A 49 12.66 -10.60 -1.81
C ARG A 49 12.62 -9.10 -1.54
N THR A 50 13.73 -8.53 -1.07
CA THR A 50 13.84 -7.09 -0.86
C THR A 50 14.21 -6.38 -2.17
N LYS A 51 14.03 -5.05 -2.21
CA LYS A 51 14.33 -4.22 -3.39
C LYS A 51 15.79 -4.28 -3.87
N TRP A 52 16.71 -4.72 -3.01
CA TRP A 52 18.14 -4.89 -3.35
C TRP A 52 18.51 -6.33 -3.72
N GLY A 53 17.51 -7.18 -3.96
CA GLY A 53 17.73 -8.59 -4.30
C GLY A 53 18.12 -9.47 -3.10
N ILE A 54 18.19 -8.91 -1.88
CA ILE A 54 18.45 -9.68 -0.66
C ILE A 54 17.21 -10.52 -0.35
N GLU A 55 17.39 -11.82 -0.17
CA GLU A 55 16.34 -12.71 0.30
C GLU A 55 16.28 -12.70 1.84
N LEU A 56 15.15 -12.26 2.37
CA LEU A 56 14.78 -12.50 3.76
C LEU A 56 14.24 -13.92 3.86
N THR A 57 14.70 -14.68 4.85
CA THR A 57 14.25 -16.05 5.10
C THR A 57 13.81 -16.25 6.55
N GLY A 58 13.00 -17.28 6.77
CA GLY A 58 12.59 -17.70 8.12
C GLY A 58 11.67 -16.69 8.81
N LEU A 59 11.94 -16.41 10.08
CA LEU A 59 11.08 -15.54 10.91
C LEU A 59 11.00 -14.11 10.36
N MET A 60 12.11 -13.57 9.84
CA MET A 60 12.15 -12.19 9.32
C MET A 60 11.29 -12.02 8.06
N ALA A 61 11.22 -13.04 7.20
CA ALA A 61 10.33 -13.03 6.05
C ALA A 61 8.85 -13.06 6.46
N ARG A 62 8.51 -13.82 7.50
CA ARG A 62 7.14 -13.88 8.03
C ARG A 62 6.73 -12.57 8.69
N LEU A 63 7.62 -11.94 9.46
CA LEU A 63 7.38 -10.63 10.08
C LEU A 63 7.19 -9.54 9.02
N HIS A 64 8.05 -9.52 7.99
CA HIS A 64 7.90 -8.62 6.85
C HIS A 64 6.56 -8.83 6.14
N GLY A 65 6.19 -10.09 5.90
CA GLY A 65 4.91 -10.42 5.29
C GLY A 65 3.71 -10.01 6.14
N GLY A 66 3.80 -10.18 7.47
CA GLY A 66 2.79 -9.71 8.42
C GLY A 66 2.63 -8.19 8.41
N PHE A 67 3.75 -7.45 8.36
CA PHE A 67 3.72 -6.00 8.23
C PHE A 67 3.03 -5.57 6.92
N LEU A 68 3.38 -6.18 5.79
CA LEU A 68 2.71 -5.91 4.51
C LEU A 68 1.21 -6.21 4.57
N ALA A 69 0.82 -7.28 5.26
CA ALA A 69 -0.59 -7.62 5.41
C ALA A 69 -1.35 -6.57 6.23
N VAL A 70 -0.79 -6.08 7.34
CA VAL A 70 -1.40 -5.03 8.17
C VAL A 70 -1.53 -3.72 7.38
N VAL A 71 -0.46 -3.31 6.67
CA VAL A 71 -0.50 -2.10 5.84
C VAL A 71 -1.48 -2.26 4.68
N GLY A 72 -1.55 -3.44 4.07
CA GLY A 72 -2.51 -3.76 3.02
C GLY A 72 -3.96 -3.64 3.49
N LEU A 73 -4.28 -4.19 4.67
CA LEU A 73 -5.61 -4.07 5.29
C LEU A 73 -5.96 -2.60 5.61
N ALA A 74 -5.01 -1.83 6.14
CA ALA A 74 -5.21 -0.41 6.41
C ALA A 74 -5.48 0.36 5.11
N ALA A 75 -4.73 0.10 4.05
CA ALA A 75 -4.91 0.71 2.74
C ALA A 75 -6.27 0.36 2.10
N MET A 76 -6.70 -0.91 2.21
CA MET A 76 -8.04 -1.31 1.77
C MET A 76 -9.13 -0.62 2.58
N THR A 77 -8.99 -0.55 3.90
CA THR A 77 -9.97 0.13 4.77
C THR A 77 -10.08 1.61 4.43
N PHE A 78 -8.94 2.28 4.24
CA PHE A 78 -8.90 3.67 3.78
C PHE A 78 -9.54 3.84 2.39
N GLY A 79 -9.21 2.94 1.45
CA GLY A 79 -9.76 3.01 0.10
C GLY A 79 -11.27 2.78 0.06
N LEU A 80 -11.76 1.79 0.81
CA LEU A 80 -13.20 1.56 1.00
C LEU A 80 -13.88 2.77 1.64
N PHE A 81 -13.28 3.37 2.67
CA PHE A 81 -13.77 4.59 3.29
C PHE A 81 -13.87 5.73 2.26
N LYS A 82 -12.89 5.88 1.36
CA LYS A 82 -12.92 6.92 0.34
C LYS A 82 -13.91 6.65 -0.80
N VAL A 83 -14.12 5.39 -1.18
CA VAL A 83 -15.10 5.01 -2.22
C VAL A 83 -16.53 5.15 -1.70
N PHE A 84 -16.81 4.75 -0.46
CA PHE A 84 -18.18 4.69 0.07
C PHE A 84 -18.55 5.88 0.97
N GLY A 85 -17.57 6.54 1.59
CA GLY A 85 -17.78 7.59 2.57
C GLY A 85 -17.72 9.02 2.03
N GLY A 86 -17.12 9.26 0.85
CA GLY A 86 -16.95 10.59 0.28
C GLY A 86 -15.56 11.18 0.45
#